data_AF-A0A671MHI5-F1
#
_entry.id   AF-A0A671MHI5-F1
#
_cell.length_a   1.000
_cell.length_b   1.000
_cell.length_c   1.000
_cell.angle_alpha   90.00
_cell.angle_beta   90.00
_cell.angle_gamma   90.00
#
_symmetry.space_group_name_H-M   'P 1'
#
loop_
_entity.id
_entity.type
_entity.pdbx_description
1 polymer ?
#
loop_
_entity_poly.entity_id
_entity_poly.type
_entity_poly.pdbx_seq_one_letter_code
_entity_poly.pdbx_strand_id
1 'polypeptide(L)'
;MIPAGATHIRVTDNSRNYLALQNGRSQFVINGNWKINVPGEYNVAGTKLLYRRSADTWESFEVPGPTQEDLHIMVLSTDKSSGIEYEYWLPPDRYALYHGRSQLRQPHHTSNHLPFELPTTTTTTTTTTTTTTTQPVRGKGERQRQYCQKDFVFRAKVLEKVYHGEETRFDVQIIHTYRNRYRLEHREFLWAPNKCDCPFLQEGHQYLLMLRRHINYERTLNRILLEEDSYAQPYRAREDSLLRPLEELCGNRDSRTPFRG
;
A
#
# COMPACT_ATOMS: atom_id res chain seq x y z
N MET A 1 -8.08 6.71 -1.64
CA MET A 1 -8.67 6.27 -2.93
C MET A 1 -10.18 6.24 -2.75
N ILE A 2 -10.92 6.78 -3.71
CA ILE A 2 -12.36 6.70 -3.83
C ILE A 2 -12.66 5.78 -5.03
N PRO A 3 -13.33 4.65 -4.84
CA PRO A 3 -13.53 3.68 -5.91
C PRO A 3 -14.55 4.12 -6.96
N ALA A 4 -14.47 3.53 -8.15
CA ALA A 4 -15.48 3.64 -9.19
C ALA A 4 -16.87 3.23 -8.67
N GLY A 5 -17.89 4.00 -9.04
CA GLY A 5 -19.26 3.86 -8.58
C GLY A 5 -19.57 4.65 -7.31
N ALA A 6 -18.61 5.38 -6.75
CA ALA A 6 -18.84 6.25 -5.60
C ALA A 6 -19.71 7.46 -5.97
N THR A 7 -20.58 7.86 -5.05
CA THR A 7 -21.46 9.02 -5.15
C THR A 7 -21.33 9.88 -3.90
N HIS A 8 -21.86 11.11 -3.94
CA HIS A 8 -21.87 12.03 -2.78
C HIS A 8 -20.50 12.14 -2.12
N ILE A 9 -19.46 12.25 -2.94
CA ILE A 9 -18.10 12.37 -2.46
C ILE A 9 -17.94 13.80 -1.94
N ARG A 10 -17.45 13.91 -0.71
CA ARG A 10 -17.11 15.19 -0.10
C ARG A 10 -15.74 15.08 0.53
N VAL A 11 -14.89 16.06 0.24
CA VAL A 11 -13.55 16.18 0.81
C VAL A 11 -13.39 17.59 1.32
N THR A 12 -12.94 17.73 2.56
CA THR A 12 -12.71 19.03 3.21
C THR A 12 -11.35 19.02 3.86
N ASP A 13 -10.65 20.15 3.77
CA ASP A 13 -9.39 20.41 4.46
C ASP A 13 -9.48 21.74 5.20
N ASN A 14 -9.24 21.71 6.52
CA ASN A 14 -9.20 22.91 7.38
C ASN A 14 -7.75 23.38 7.65
N SER A 15 -6.80 23.02 6.79
CA SER A 15 -5.39 23.43 6.88
C SER A 15 -5.01 24.45 5.80
N ARG A 16 -3.72 24.78 5.70
CA ARG A 16 -3.16 25.64 4.64
C ARG A 16 -2.70 24.87 3.39
N ASN A 17 -2.94 23.56 3.35
CA ASN A 17 -2.51 22.71 2.24
C ASN A 17 -3.39 22.94 0.99
N TYR A 18 -3.07 22.23 -0.10
CA TYR A 18 -3.86 22.23 -1.33
C TYR A 18 -4.33 20.81 -1.67
N LEU A 19 -5.63 20.57 -1.65
CA LEU A 19 -6.28 19.33 -2.10
C LEU A 19 -6.00 19.12 -3.58
N ALA A 20 -5.44 17.98 -3.92
CA ALA A 20 -5.26 17.54 -5.29
C ALA A 20 -6.14 16.31 -5.57
N LEU A 21 -6.53 16.14 -6.82
CA LEU A 21 -7.30 14.96 -7.25
C LEU A 21 -6.71 14.41 -8.53
N GLN A 22 -6.42 13.12 -8.51
CA GLN A 22 -5.91 12.38 -9.65
C GLN A 22 -6.91 11.29 -10.06
N ASN A 23 -7.11 11.10 -11.36
CA ASN A 23 -7.98 10.04 -11.88
C ASN A 23 -7.27 8.69 -11.99
N GLY A 24 -8.00 7.65 -12.40
CA GLY A 24 -7.47 6.28 -12.57
C GLY A 24 -6.37 6.13 -13.63
N ARG A 25 -6.11 7.18 -14.43
CA ARG A 25 -5.03 7.24 -15.44
C ARG A 25 -3.84 8.08 -14.97
N SER A 26 -3.77 8.40 -13.68
CA SER A 26 -2.72 9.23 -13.09
C SER A 26 -2.70 10.69 -13.59
N GLN A 27 -3.82 11.21 -14.09
CA GLN A 27 -3.94 12.59 -14.56
C GLN A 27 -4.55 13.47 -13.46
N PHE A 28 -3.91 14.62 -13.18
CA PHE A 28 -4.42 15.59 -12.22
C PHE A 28 -5.62 16.36 -12.78
N VAL A 29 -6.72 16.35 -12.03
CA VAL A 29 -7.97 17.06 -12.34
C VAL A 29 -7.96 18.45 -11.69
N ILE A 30 -7.64 18.51 -10.40
CA ILE A 30 -7.44 19.74 -9.64
C ILE A 30 -6.11 19.63 -8.88
N ASN A 31 -5.33 20.70 -8.90
CA ASN A 31 -4.02 20.88 -8.26
C ASN A 31 -3.00 19.76 -8.57
N GLY A 32 -1.73 20.13 -8.81
CA GLY A 32 -0.67 19.17 -9.15
C GLY A 32 0.10 19.58 -10.39
N ASN A 33 1.13 18.82 -10.77
CA ASN A 33 2.04 19.18 -11.87
C ASN A 33 2.54 20.64 -11.79
N TRP A 34 2.91 21.09 -10.59
CA TRP A 34 3.37 22.47 -10.32
C TRP A 34 2.32 23.57 -10.56
N LYS A 35 1.04 23.23 -10.67
CA LYS A 35 -0.06 24.16 -10.92
C LYS A 35 -1.09 24.13 -9.79
N ILE A 36 -1.55 25.32 -9.41
CA ILE A 36 -2.71 25.53 -8.53
C ILE A 36 -3.89 25.97 -9.39
N ASN A 37 -5.01 25.28 -9.22
CA ASN A 37 -6.26 25.53 -9.90
C ASN A 37 -7.09 26.59 -9.16
N VAL A 38 -7.91 27.34 -9.91
CA VAL A 38 -8.87 28.29 -9.34
C VAL A 38 -10.14 27.56 -8.88
N PRO A 39 -10.86 28.06 -7.85
CA PRO A 39 -12.17 27.54 -7.49
C PRO A 39 -13.13 27.48 -8.69
N GLY A 40 -13.90 26.40 -8.82
CA GLY A 40 -14.79 26.19 -9.96
C GLY A 40 -15.12 24.73 -10.24
N GLU A 41 -15.73 24.47 -11.39
CA GLU A 41 -16.13 23.13 -11.82
C GLU A 41 -15.12 22.47 -12.77
N TYR A 42 -14.89 21.18 -12.57
CA TYR A 42 -13.95 20.36 -13.34
C TYR A 42 -14.59 19.04 -13.79
N ASN A 43 -14.25 18.55 -14.99
CA ASN A 43 -14.69 17.23 -15.44
C ASN A 43 -13.80 16.15 -14.83
N VAL A 44 -14.41 15.09 -14.28
CA VAL A 44 -13.67 13.98 -13.68
C VAL A 44 -14.49 12.70 -13.72
N ALA A 45 -13.88 11.57 -14.10
CA ALA A 45 -14.49 10.23 -14.02
C ALA A 45 -15.93 10.16 -14.55
N GLY A 46 -16.25 10.89 -15.62
CA GLY A 46 -17.59 10.92 -16.21
C GLY A 46 -18.64 11.74 -15.45
N THR A 47 -18.24 12.56 -14.49
CA THR A 47 -19.07 13.49 -13.72
C THR A 47 -18.37 14.86 -13.57
N LYS A 48 -18.97 15.76 -12.79
CA LYS A 48 -18.42 17.05 -12.40
C LYS A 48 -17.88 17.01 -10.97
N LEU A 49 -16.80 17.76 -10.75
CA LEU A 49 -16.26 18.11 -9.45
C LEU A 49 -16.45 19.60 -9.23
N LEU A 50 -16.93 19.98 -8.04
CA LEU A 50 -17.00 21.36 -7.61
C LEU A 50 -15.92 21.63 -6.57
N TYR A 51 -14.94 22.44 -6.92
CA TYR A 51 -13.79 22.78 -6.09
C TYR A 51 -13.97 24.18 -5.48
N ARG A 52 -13.83 24.28 -4.15
CA ARG A 52 -13.97 25.53 -3.39
C ARG A 52 -12.76 25.75 -2.50
N ARG A 53 -12.35 27.01 -2.36
CA ARG A 53 -11.23 27.41 -1.51
C ARG A 53 -11.45 28.81 -0.97
N SER A 54 -11.17 29.00 0.32
CA SER A 54 -11.06 30.31 0.97
C SER A 54 -9.59 30.69 1.12
N ALA A 55 -9.29 31.99 1.21
CA ALA A 55 -7.90 32.49 1.24
C ALA A 55 -7.10 32.02 2.48
N ASP A 56 -7.78 31.75 3.60
CA ASP A 56 -7.10 31.70 4.90
C ASP A 56 -6.77 30.29 5.39
N THR A 57 -7.73 29.35 5.44
CA THR A 57 -7.49 27.98 5.99
C THR A 57 -8.56 26.93 5.60
N TRP A 58 -9.21 27.05 4.43
CA TRP A 58 -10.29 26.12 4.08
C TRP A 58 -10.34 25.79 2.61
N GLU A 59 -10.48 24.50 2.31
CA GLU A 59 -10.59 23.97 0.97
C GLU A 59 -11.51 22.75 0.95
N SER A 60 -12.25 22.58 -0.14
CA SER A 60 -13.07 21.41 -0.33
C SER A 60 -13.28 21.09 -1.79
N PHE A 61 -13.65 19.84 -2.05
CA PHE A 61 -14.33 19.52 -3.29
C PHE A 61 -15.43 18.50 -3.07
N GLU A 62 -16.44 18.59 -3.94
CA GLU A 62 -17.60 17.70 -3.96
C GLU A 62 -17.75 17.07 -5.34
N VAL A 63 -18.11 15.79 -5.38
CA VAL A 63 -18.40 15.07 -6.61
C VAL A 63 -19.73 14.31 -6.43
N PRO A 64 -20.79 14.66 -7.17
CA PRO A 64 -22.08 13.96 -7.07
C PRO A 64 -21.97 12.47 -7.41
N GLY A 65 -21.14 12.14 -8.41
CA GLY A 65 -21.02 10.78 -8.94
C GLY A 65 -22.24 10.34 -9.75
N PRO A 66 -22.35 9.05 -10.10
CA PRO A 66 -21.37 7.99 -9.85
C PRO A 66 -20.07 8.17 -10.64
N THR A 67 -18.93 7.86 -10.03
CA THR A 67 -17.64 7.88 -10.73
C THR A 67 -17.49 6.68 -11.65
N GLN A 68 -16.93 6.86 -12.84
CA GLN A 68 -16.68 5.77 -13.80
C GLN A 68 -15.31 5.11 -13.64
N GLU A 69 -14.40 5.76 -12.90
CA GLU A 69 -13.05 5.29 -12.61
C GLU A 69 -12.67 5.65 -11.17
N ASP A 70 -11.65 4.98 -10.65
CA ASP A 70 -11.12 5.26 -9.31
C ASP A 70 -10.50 6.66 -9.26
N LEU A 71 -10.68 7.34 -8.14
CA LEU A 71 -10.13 8.67 -7.86
C LEU A 71 -9.15 8.62 -6.69
N HIS A 72 -8.09 9.40 -6.78
CA HIS A 72 -7.05 9.48 -5.76
C HIS A 72 -7.03 10.91 -5.20
N ILE A 73 -7.55 11.06 -3.99
CA ILE A 73 -7.38 12.29 -3.21
C ILE A 73 -5.90 12.38 -2.83
N MET A 74 -5.30 13.51 -3.17
CA MET A 74 -3.91 13.85 -2.90
C MET A 74 -3.85 15.22 -2.23
N VAL A 75 -2.66 15.60 -1.75
CA VAL A 75 -2.46 16.86 -1.03
C VAL A 75 -1.10 17.42 -1.39
N LEU A 76 -1.05 18.67 -1.85
CA LEU A 76 0.20 19.43 -1.92
C LEU A 76 0.39 20.09 -0.55
N SER A 77 1.28 19.51 0.25
CA SER A 77 1.52 19.96 1.63
C SER A 77 2.39 21.21 1.66
N THR A 78 1.91 22.22 2.38
CA THR A 78 2.64 23.47 2.70
C THR A 78 2.88 23.62 4.21
N ASP A 79 2.12 22.89 5.05
CA ASP A 79 2.25 22.85 6.51
C ASP A 79 2.18 21.40 7.05
N LYS A 80 2.67 21.17 8.27
CA LYS A 80 2.72 19.87 8.96
C LYS A 80 1.37 19.43 9.55
N SER A 81 0.37 20.30 9.56
CA SER A 81 -0.97 20.00 10.07
C SER A 81 -1.85 19.40 8.95
N SER A 82 -2.56 18.30 9.24
CA SER A 82 -3.52 17.68 8.31
C SER A 82 -4.92 17.71 8.92
N GLY A 83 -5.84 18.48 8.33
CA GLY A 83 -7.24 18.57 8.74
C GLY A 83 -8.19 17.97 7.71
N ILE A 84 -7.73 16.96 6.97
CA ILE A 84 -8.47 16.41 5.83
C ILE A 84 -9.45 15.36 6.30
N GLU A 85 -10.70 15.58 5.94
CA GLU A 85 -11.81 14.65 6.13
C GLU A 85 -12.41 14.35 4.76
N TYR A 86 -12.79 13.09 4.54
CA TYR A 86 -13.48 12.70 3.33
C TYR A 86 -14.52 11.62 3.60
N GLU A 87 -15.59 11.70 2.84
CA GLU A 87 -16.70 10.75 2.86
C GLU A 87 -17.19 10.52 1.43
N TYR A 88 -17.79 9.36 1.21
CA TYR A 88 -18.42 8.99 -0.05
C TYR A 88 -19.40 7.84 0.19
N TRP A 89 -20.32 7.68 -0.74
CA TRP A 89 -21.37 6.68 -0.68
C TRP A 89 -21.13 5.62 -1.75
N LEU A 90 -21.30 4.36 -1.40
CA LEU A 90 -21.27 3.24 -2.34
C LEU A 90 -22.57 2.44 -2.28
N PRO A 91 -23.04 1.90 -3.41
CA PRO A 91 -24.07 0.87 -3.41
C PRO A 91 -23.66 -0.30 -2.50
N PRO A 92 -24.58 -0.95 -1.76
CA PRO A 92 -24.25 -2.02 -0.82
C PRO A 92 -23.37 -3.14 -1.40
N ASP A 93 -23.63 -3.54 -2.66
CA ASP A 93 -22.85 -4.56 -3.36
C ASP A 93 -21.41 -4.13 -3.61
N ARG A 94 -21.21 -2.84 -3.92
CA ARG A 94 -19.88 -2.22 -4.09
C ARG A 94 -19.21 -2.01 -2.74
N TYR A 95 -19.95 -1.56 -1.72
CA TYR A 95 -19.44 -1.40 -0.37
C TYR A 95 -18.89 -2.73 0.17
N ALA A 96 -19.62 -3.84 -0.03
CA ALA A 96 -19.17 -5.17 0.35
C ALA A 96 -17.90 -5.64 -0.38
N LEU A 97 -17.67 -5.18 -1.62
CA LEU A 97 -16.45 -5.46 -2.39
C LEU A 97 -15.23 -4.70 -1.86
N TYR A 98 -15.41 -3.49 -1.33
CA TYR A 98 -14.29 -2.65 -0.85
C TYR A 98 -14.07 -2.70 0.66
N HIS A 99 -15.10 -3.02 1.46
CA HIS A 99 -15.09 -3.00 2.94
C HIS A 99 -15.40 -4.35 3.59
N GLY A 100 -15.72 -5.37 2.79
CA GLY A 100 -16.14 -6.69 3.28
C GLY A 100 -17.59 -6.69 3.79
N ARG A 101 -18.28 -7.83 3.65
CA ARG A 101 -19.61 -8.02 4.26
C ARG A 101 -19.45 -8.06 5.79
N SER A 102 -19.90 -7.01 6.48
CA SER A 102 -20.20 -7.09 7.91
C SER A 102 -21.33 -8.11 8.12
N GLN A 103 -21.06 -9.20 8.84
CA GLN A 103 -22.01 -10.26 9.15
C GLN A 103 -23.05 -9.88 10.23
N LEU A 104 -23.61 -8.67 10.18
CA LEU A 104 -24.69 -8.27 11.09
C LEU A 104 -25.77 -7.47 10.37
N ARG A 105 -26.44 -8.15 9.43
CA ARG A 105 -27.87 -8.02 9.07
C ARG A 105 -28.17 -8.94 7.89
N GLN A 106 -28.63 -10.15 8.17
CA GLN A 106 -29.53 -10.82 7.22
C GLN A 106 -30.96 -10.37 7.57
N PRO A 107 -31.77 -10.09 6.54
CA PRO A 107 -32.86 -11.01 6.28
C PRO A 107 -32.81 -11.58 4.86
N HIS A 108 -33.20 -12.83 4.78
CA HIS A 108 -33.47 -13.60 3.57
C HIS A 108 -34.47 -12.86 2.67
N HIS A 109 -34.35 -12.97 1.36
CA HIS A 109 -35.42 -13.48 0.49
C HIS A 109 -34.85 -13.86 -0.89
N THR A 110 -35.28 -15.03 -1.32
CA THR A 110 -34.98 -15.78 -2.54
C THR A 110 -35.45 -15.09 -3.83
N SER A 111 -34.66 -15.19 -4.90
CA SER A 111 -35.18 -15.72 -6.17
C SER A 111 -34.05 -16.05 -7.15
N ASN A 112 -34.12 -17.26 -7.70
CA ASN A 112 -33.42 -17.72 -8.89
C ASN A 112 -33.62 -16.73 -10.05
N HIS A 113 -32.59 -16.51 -10.87
CA HIS A 113 -32.66 -16.52 -12.34
C HIS A 113 -31.23 -16.42 -12.95
N LEU A 114 -30.85 -17.46 -13.69
CA LEU A 114 -29.98 -17.44 -14.88
C LEU A 114 -30.82 -18.13 -15.99
N PRO A 115 -30.53 -17.99 -17.31
CA PRO A 115 -29.30 -17.48 -17.93
C PRO A 115 -29.54 -16.49 -19.09
N PHE A 116 -28.47 -15.87 -19.62
CA PHE A 116 -28.44 -15.42 -21.01
C PHE A 116 -27.04 -15.60 -21.61
N GLU A 117 -26.97 -16.34 -22.72
CA GLU A 117 -25.76 -16.60 -23.50
C GLU A 117 -25.66 -15.65 -24.72
N LEU A 118 -24.45 -15.06 -24.89
CA LEU A 118 -23.59 -14.89 -26.09
C LEU A 118 -24.09 -14.09 -27.33
N PRO A 119 -23.19 -13.34 -28.03
CA PRO A 119 -22.14 -13.96 -28.87
C PRO A 119 -20.74 -13.29 -28.94
N THR A 120 -19.76 -14.19 -29.05
CA THR A 120 -18.52 -14.25 -29.85
C THR A 120 -17.95 -13.00 -30.54
N THR A 121 -16.67 -12.68 -30.30
CA THR A 121 -15.65 -12.52 -31.37
C THR A 121 -14.23 -12.86 -30.87
N THR A 122 -13.56 -13.71 -31.63
CA THR A 122 -12.18 -14.20 -31.51
C THR A 122 -11.15 -13.10 -31.84
N THR A 123 -10.08 -12.94 -31.05
CA THR A 123 -8.73 -12.70 -31.58
C THR A 123 -7.69 -13.28 -30.62
N THR A 124 -7.06 -14.36 -31.07
CA THR A 124 -5.90 -14.98 -30.44
C THR A 124 -4.67 -14.13 -30.74
N THR A 125 -4.01 -13.59 -29.72
CA THR A 125 -2.62 -13.13 -29.83
C THR A 125 -1.81 -13.81 -28.74
N THR A 126 -1.08 -14.83 -29.16
CA THR A 126 -0.06 -15.52 -28.39
C THR A 126 1.08 -14.54 -28.11
N THR A 127 1.31 -14.18 -26.85
CA THR A 127 2.55 -13.53 -26.43
C THR A 127 3.21 -14.38 -25.36
N THR A 128 4.24 -15.09 -25.78
CA THR A 128 5.19 -15.87 -24.99
C THR A 128 5.71 -15.02 -23.83
N THR A 129 5.41 -15.39 -22.59
CA THR A 129 6.04 -14.78 -21.40
C THR A 129 7.07 -15.77 -20.85
N THR A 130 8.34 -15.41 -21.03
CA THR A 130 9.51 -16.09 -20.45
C THR A 130 9.45 -16.04 -18.93
N THR A 131 9.49 -17.21 -18.31
CA THR A 131 9.48 -17.41 -16.86
C THR A 131 10.91 -17.32 -16.34
N THR A 132 11.26 -16.22 -15.66
CA THR A 132 12.56 -16.09 -14.97
C THR A 132 12.40 -16.54 -13.52
N THR A 133 12.90 -17.72 -13.18
CA THR A 133 12.93 -18.25 -11.81
C THR A 133 13.88 -17.42 -10.93
N THR A 134 13.35 -16.67 -9.96
CA THR A 134 14.12 -15.90 -8.97
C THR A 134 14.69 -16.85 -7.89
N GLN A 135 16.02 -16.87 -7.71
CA GLN A 135 16.66 -17.71 -6.68
C GLN A 135 16.65 -17.04 -5.30
N PRO A 136 16.55 -17.80 -4.20
CA PRO A 136 16.55 -17.22 -2.84
C PRO A 136 17.90 -16.58 -2.50
N VAL A 137 17.86 -15.36 -1.97
CA VAL A 137 19.04 -14.63 -1.52
C VAL A 137 19.72 -15.34 -0.34
N ARG A 138 20.95 -15.82 -0.54
CA ARG A 138 21.69 -16.69 0.40
C ARG A 138 23.16 -16.30 0.50
N GLY A 139 23.82 -16.72 1.58
CA GLY A 139 25.27 -16.58 1.78
C GLY A 139 25.69 -15.69 2.96
N LYS A 140 26.93 -15.86 3.43
CA LYS A 140 27.45 -15.16 4.61
C LYS A 140 27.58 -13.65 4.38
N GLY A 141 28.15 -13.24 3.25
CA GLY A 141 28.36 -11.83 2.91
C GLY A 141 27.05 -11.07 2.76
N GLU A 142 26.08 -11.67 2.07
CA GLU A 142 24.77 -11.07 1.83
C GLU A 142 23.93 -10.94 3.11
N ARG A 143 23.99 -11.95 3.99
CA ARG A 143 23.39 -11.87 5.33
C ARG A 143 23.93 -10.68 6.12
N GLN A 144 25.25 -10.53 6.17
CA GLN A 144 25.89 -9.41 6.88
C GLN A 144 25.50 -8.07 6.27
N ARG A 145 25.53 -7.96 4.92
CA ARG A 145 25.14 -6.74 4.21
C ARG A 145 23.72 -6.31 4.56
N GLN A 146 22.75 -7.21 4.44
CA GLN A 146 21.35 -6.90 4.71
C GLN A 146 21.08 -6.65 6.19
N TYR A 147 21.72 -7.38 7.11
CA TYR A 147 21.60 -7.16 8.55
C TYR A 147 21.98 -5.72 8.95
N CYS A 148 23.10 -5.22 8.41
CA CYS A 148 23.57 -3.86 8.66
C CYS A 148 22.69 -2.79 7.97
N GLN A 149 22.23 -3.06 6.74
CA GLN A 149 21.61 -2.03 5.88
C GLN A 149 20.10 -1.91 6.06
N LYS A 150 19.38 -3.01 6.24
CA LYS A 150 17.92 -3.03 6.33
C LYS A 150 17.44 -2.44 7.66
N ASP A 151 16.17 -2.02 7.68
CA ASP A 151 15.56 -1.31 8.80
C ASP A 151 15.06 -2.26 9.89
N PHE A 152 14.61 -3.45 9.48
CA PHE A 152 14.03 -4.47 10.33
C PHE A 152 14.77 -5.80 10.16
N VAL A 153 15.12 -6.45 11.27
CA VAL A 153 15.67 -7.81 11.32
C VAL A 153 14.96 -8.59 12.41
N PHE A 154 14.13 -9.56 12.02
CA PHE A 154 13.28 -10.30 12.96
C PHE A 154 12.98 -11.72 12.50
N ARG A 155 12.62 -12.58 13.46
CA ARG A 155 11.98 -13.88 13.25
C ARG A 155 10.48 -13.70 13.35
N ALA A 156 9.75 -14.14 12.32
CA ALA A 156 8.29 -14.11 12.34
C ALA A 156 7.68 -15.40 11.79
N LYS A 157 6.43 -15.69 12.20
CA LYS A 157 5.58 -16.74 11.62
C LYS A 157 4.59 -16.11 10.66
N VAL A 158 4.48 -16.68 9.45
CA VAL A 158 3.46 -16.26 8.49
C VAL A 158 2.12 -16.86 8.91
N LEU A 159 1.11 -16.00 9.08
CA LEU A 159 -0.24 -16.39 9.46
C LEU A 159 -1.13 -16.54 8.24
N GLU A 160 -1.09 -15.56 7.33
CA GLU A 160 -1.99 -15.46 6.18
C GLU A 160 -1.29 -14.77 5.01
N LYS A 161 -1.53 -15.23 3.78
CA LYS A 161 -1.12 -14.59 2.52
C LYS A 161 -2.36 -14.11 1.76
N VAL A 162 -2.43 -12.81 1.48
CA VAL A 162 -3.54 -12.20 0.74
C VAL A 162 -3.02 -11.44 -0.47
N TYR A 163 -3.59 -11.70 -1.65
CA TYR A 163 -3.31 -10.92 -2.85
C TYR A 163 -4.19 -9.66 -2.87
N HIS A 164 -3.57 -8.48 -3.00
CA HIS A 164 -4.23 -7.18 -3.06
C HIS A 164 -3.79 -6.42 -4.32
N GLY A 165 -4.66 -6.35 -5.33
CA GLY A 165 -4.29 -5.69 -6.58
C GLY A 165 -3.16 -6.45 -7.25
N GLU A 166 -2.00 -5.81 -7.46
CA GLU A 166 -0.74 -6.42 -7.97
C GLU A 166 0.24 -6.79 -6.84
N GLU A 167 -0.10 -6.45 -5.59
CA GLU A 167 0.75 -6.69 -4.43
C GLU A 167 0.31 -7.95 -3.67
N THR A 168 1.23 -8.51 -2.89
CA THR A 168 0.94 -9.55 -1.92
C THR A 168 1.15 -9.00 -0.52
N ARG A 169 0.15 -9.16 0.36
CA ARG A 169 0.25 -8.85 1.78
C ARG A 169 0.41 -10.14 2.58
N PHE A 170 1.39 -10.17 3.47
CA PHE A 170 1.53 -11.24 4.45
C PHE A 170 1.19 -10.69 5.84
N ASP A 171 0.29 -11.36 6.54
CA ASP A 171 0.07 -11.15 7.97
C ASP A 171 1.05 -12.03 8.75
N VAL A 172 1.83 -11.40 9.63
CA VAL A 172 2.89 -12.11 10.36
C VAL A 172 2.83 -11.82 11.85
N GLN A 173 3.14 -12.86 12.63
CA GLN A 173 3.38 -12.74 14.06
C GLN A 173 4.88 -12.55 14.32
N ILE A 174 5.26 -11.44 14.96
CA ILE A 174 6.65 -11.19 15.36
C ILE A 174 6.99 -12.06 16.57
N ILE A 175 8.02 -12.90 16.45
CA ILE A 175 8.44 -13.82 17.51
C ILE A 175 9.71 -13.31 18.22
N HIS A 176 10.67 -12.79 17.45
CA HIS A 176 11.91 -12.28 18.00
C HIS A 176 12.45 -11.14 17.13
N THR A 177 12.92 -10.07 17.77
CA THR A 177 13.53 -8.92 17.09
C THR A 177 15.02 -8.92 17.38
N TYR A 178 15.86 -9.04 16.34
CA TYR A 178 17.33 -9.05 16.50
C TYR A 178 17.92 -7.65 16.35
N ARG A 179 17.41 -6.88 15.37
CA ARG A 179 17.83 -5.49 15.15
C ARG A 179 16.69 -4.75 14.49
N ASN A 180 16.44 -3.54 14.95
CA ASN A 180 15.33 -2.78 14.41
C ASN A 180 15.50 -1.28 14.64
N ARG A 181 15.30 -0.48 13.57
CA ARG A 181 15.35 0.98 13.64
C ARG A 181 14.02 1.62 14.05
N TYR A 182 12.90 0.91 13.91
CA TYR A 182 11.55 1.44 14.15
C TYR A 182 10.70 0.42 14.88
N ARG A 183 9.91 0.82 15.89
CA ARG A 183 9.11 -0.13 16.70
C ARG A 183 8.29 -1.11 15.83
N LEU A 184 8.34 -2.39 16.21
CA LEU A 184 7.49 -3.46 15.67
C LEU A 184 6.45 -3.83 16.71
N GLU A 185 5.23 -4.10 16.25
CA GLU A 185 4.16 -4.67 17.06
C GLU A 185 4.18 -6.22 17.00
N HIS A 186 3.36 -6.87 17.83
CA HIS A 186 3.30 -8.34 17.88
C HIS A 186 2.73 -8.97 16.60
N ARG A 187 1.96 -8.19 15.84
CA ARG A 187 1.35 -8.57 14.57
C ARG A 187 1.58 -7.43 13.57
N GLU A 188 2.08 -7.75 12.39
CA GLU A 188 2.52 -6.79 11.38
C GLU A 188 2.11 -7.23 9.97
N PHE A 189 2.13 -6.28 9.02
CA PHE A 189 1.86 -6.55 7.61
C PHE A 189 3.11 -6.34 6.75
N LEU A 190 3.51 -7.40 6.05
CA LEU A 190 4.57 -7.34 5.05
C LEU A 190 3.95 -7.18 3.66
N TRP A 191 4.57 -6.36 2.82
CA TRP A 191 4.06 -6.05 1.48
C TRP A 191 5.09 -6.44 0.44
N ALA A 192 4.75 -7.38 -0.44
CA ALA A 192 5.51 -7.65 -1.65
C ALA A 192 4.88 -6.89 -2.82
N PRO A 193 5.68 -6.19 -3.65
CA PRO A 193 5.19 -5.35 -4.74
C PRO A 193 4.68 -6.16 -5.95
N ASN A 194 4.66 -7.49 -5.84
CA ASN A 194 4.30 -8.41 -6.91
C ASN A 194 3.43 -9.55 -6.34
N LYS A 195 2.76 -10.26 -7.25
CA LYS A 195 2.04 -11.51 -6.96
C LYS A 195 2.93 -12.75 -6.98
N CYS A 196 4.23 -12.59 -7.22
CA CYS A 196 5.11 -13.74 -7.33
C CYS A 196 5.23 -14.44 -5.96
N ASP A 197 5.57 -15.72 -6.01
CA ASP A 197 6.00 -16.50 -4.86
C ASP A 197 7.47 -16.23 -4.50
N CYS A 198 7.93 -14.97 -4.61
CA CYS A 198 9.34 -14.63 -4.53
C CYS A 198 9.60 -13.42 -3.60
N PRO A 199 10.18 -13.65 -2.40
CA PRO A 199 10.57 -14.93 -1.82
C PRO A 199 9.37 -15.80 -1.39
N PHE A 200 9.47 -17.12 -1.55
CA PHE A 200 8.38 -18.05 -1.23
C PHE A 200 8.20 -18.18 0.29
N LEU A 201 7.11 -17.62 0.79
CA LEU A 201 6.72 -17.66 2.20
C LEU A 201 5.44 -18.50 2.35
N GLN A 202 5.53 -19.54 3.18
CA GLN A 202 4.43 -20.46 3.45
C GLN A 202 3.74 -20.11 4.76
N GLU A 203 2.41 -20.16 4.75
CA GLU A 203 1.60 -20.02 5.95
C GLU A 203 1.98 -21.08 7.00
N GLY A 204 1.91 -20.70 8.28
CA GLY A 204 2.26 -21.55 9.41
C GLY A 204 3.77 -21.71 9.66
N HIS A 205 4.64 -21.24 8.77
CA HIS A 205 6.09 -21.43 8.87
C HIS A 205 6.81 -20.19 9.42
N GLN A 206 7.98 -20.41 10.03
CA GLN A 206 8.81 -19.35 10.59
C GLN A 206 9.95 -18.98 9.66
N TYR A 207 10.22 -17.68 9.56
CA TYR A 207 11.25 -17.13 8.69
C TYR A 207 12.09 -16.09 9.43
N LEU A 208 13.37 -16.04 9.07
CA LEU A 208 14.25 -14.91 9.37
C LEU A 208 14.14 -13.91 8.21
N LEU A 209 13.74 -12.68 8.55
CA LEU A 209 13.41 -11.63 7.60
C LEU A 209 14.28 -10.39 7.86
N MET A 210 14.90 -9.86 6.80
CA MET A 210 15.62 -8.58 6.82
C MET A 210 15.00 -7.63 5.79
N LEU A 211 14.22 -6.68 6.28
CA LEU A 211 13.30 -5.91 5.44
C LEU A 211 13.52 -4.42 5.61
N ARG A 212 13.16 -3.66 4.58
CA ARG A 212 13.23 -2.20 4.62
C ARG A 212 11.88 -1.61 4.96
N ARG A 213 11.92 -0.44 5.57
CA ARG A 213 10.78 0.45 5.65
C ARG A 213 10.61 1.09 4.29
N HIS A 214 9.47 0.86 3.66
CA HIS A 214 9.07 1.65 2.50
C HIS A 214 8.13 2.72 2.99
N ILE A 215 8.69 3.93 3.00
CA ILE A 215 7.93 5.14 3.14
C ILE A 215 7.80 5.69 1.74
N ASN A 216 6.58 5.76 1.21
CA ASN A 216 6.39 6.44 -0.07
C ASN A 216 6.85 7.90 0.06
N TYR A 217 7.07 8.57 -1.08
CA TYR A 217 7.56 9.95 -1.11
C TYR A 217 6.72 10.91 -0.23
N GLU A 218 5.41 10.63 -0.13
CA GLU A 218 4.42 11.40 0.63
C GLU A 218 4.31 11.01 2.11
N ARG A 219 5.06 10.02 2.57
CA ARG A 219 5.06 9.47 3.94
C ARG A 219 3.73 8.95 4.49
N THR A 220 2.78 8.65 3.62
CA THR A 220 1.44 8.13 3.94
C THR A 220 1.40 6.60 3.99
N LEU A 221 2.26 5.95 3.21
CA LEU A 221 2.48 4.52 3.31
C LEU A 221 3.70 4.31 4.18
N ASN A 222 3.50 3.71 5.34
CA ASN A 222 4.58 3.24 6.19
C ASN A 222 4.49 1.73 6.25
N ARG A 223 5.14 1.06 5.30
CA ARG A 223 5.02 -0.38 5.09
C ARG A 223 6.36 -1.07 5.35
N ILE A 224 6.29 -2.32 5.79
CA ILE A 224 7.43 -3.21 5.78
C ILE A 224 7.45 -3.88 4.40
N LEU A 225 8.42 -3.51 3.57
CA LEU A 225 8.48 -3.97 2.18
C LEU A 225 9.32 -5.24 2.08
N LEU A 226 8.71 -6.26 1.47
CA LEU A 226 9.31 -7.52 1.08
C LEU A 226 9.68 -7.44 -0.41
N GLU A 227 10.91 -7.01 -0.69
CA GLU A 227 11.47 -6.97 -2.05
C GLU A 227 11.90 -8.38 -2.49
N GLU A 228 11.98 -8.62 -3.80
CA GLU A 228 12.45 -9.90 -4.36
C GLU A 228 13.86 -10.27 -3.88
N ASP A 229 14.71 -9.28 -3.63
CA ASP A 229 16.08 -9.44 -3.14
C ASP A 229 16.19 -9.40 -1.61
N SER A 230 15.07 -9.35 -0.88
CA SER A 230 15.09 -9.34 0.58
C SER A 230 15.61 -10.66 1.13
N TYR A 231 16.40 -10.59 2.21
CA TYR A 231 16.83 -11.79 2.92
C TYR A 231 15.62 -12.39 3.65
N ALA A 232 15.04 -13.43 3.06
CA ALA A 232 13.95 -14.21 3.61
C ALA A 232 14.29 -15.70 3.56
N GLN A 233 14.66 -16.27 4.69
CA GLN A 233 15.06 -17.67 4.80
C GLN A 233 14.22 -18.41 5.85
N PRO A 234 13.85 -19.68 5.62
CA PRO A 234 13.22 -20.51 6.66
C PRO A 234 14.09 -20.52 7.92
N TYR A 235 13.47 -20.26 9.06
CA TYR A 235 14.20 -20.15 10.32
C TYR A 235 14.75 -21.52 10.77
N ARG A 236 15.97 -21.50 11.31
CA ARG A 236 16.60 -22.62 12.00
C ARG A 236 17.29 -22.07 13.25
N ALA A 237 17.32 -22.84 14.34
CA ALA A 237 17.93 -22.41 15.61
C ALA A 237 19.38 -21.90 15.45
N ARG A 238 20.16 -22.47 14.53
CA ARG A 238 21.53 -22.03 14.22
C ARG A 238 21.62 -20.57 13.75
N GLU A 239 20.56 -20.00 13.19
CA GLU A 239 20.60 -18.63 12.67
C GLU A 239 20.80 -17.62 13.81
N ASP A 240 20.32 -17.90 15.03
CA ASP A 240 20.55 -17.04 16.20
C ASP A 240 22.04 -16.85 16.48
N SER A 241 22.81 -17.94 16.43
CA SER A 241 24.27 -17.91 16.59
C SER A 241 24.98 -17.19 15.44
N LEU A 242 24.41 -17.24 14.24
CA LEU A 242 24.98 -16.56 13.07
C LEU A 242 24.71 -15.05 13.07
N LEU A 243 23.64 -14.60 13.71
CA LEU A 243 23.30 -13.17 13.82
C LEU A 243 23.96 -12.47 14.99
N ARG A 244 24.23 -13.17 16.10
CA ARG A 244 24.81 -12.58 17.31
C ARG A 244 26.09 -11.75 17.03
N PRO A 245 27.10 -12.22 16.28
CA PRO A 245 28.28 -11.40 15.99
C PRO A 245 28.00 -10.16 15.12
N LEU A 246 26.89 -10.16 14.36
CA LEU A 246 26.51 -9.04 13.49
C LEU A 246 25.88 -7.89 14.27
N GLU A 247 25.28 -8.17 15.42
CA GLU A 247 24.71 -7.16 16.30
C GLU A 247 25.77 -6.16 16.78
N GLU A 248 26.89 -6.67 17.31
CA GLU A 248 28.03 -5.86 17.73
C GLU A 248 28.70 -5.14 16.54
N LEU A 249 28.87 -5.85 15.42
CA LEU A 249 29.53 -5.31 14.23
C LEU A 249 28.75 -4.16 13.58
N CYS A 250 27.42 -4.28 13.50
CA CYS A 250 26.55 -3.31 12.82
C CYS A 250 25.99 -2.23 13.77
N GLY A 251 26.12 -2.36 15.10
CA GLY A 251 25.61 -1.39 16.07
C GLY A 251 26.38 -0.06 16.13
N ASN A 252 27.66 -0.04 15.72
CA ASN A 252 28.55 1.11 15.90
C ASN A 252 28.54 2.16 14.76
N ARG A 253 27.62 2.08 13.80
CA ARG A 253 27.68 2.87 12.55
C ARG A 253 26.81 4.14 12.50
N ASP A 254 25.98 4.40 13.51
CA ASP A 254 25.07 5.57 13.54
C ASP A 254 25.73 6.88 14.06
N SER A 255 27.05 6.92 14.31
CA SER A 255 27.74 8.07 14.94
C SER A 255 28.76 8.82 14.07
N ARG A 256 28.79 8.64 12.74
CA ARG A 256 29.74 9.37 11.87
C ARG A 256 29.08 10.01 10.64
N THR A 257 28.60 11.23 10.82
CA THR A 257 28.64 12.25 9.76
C THR A 257 29.00 13.60 10.38
N PRO A 258 30.13 14.23 9.99
CA PRO A 258 30.55 15.52 10.52
C PRO A 258 29.78 16.65 9.83
N PHE A 259 29.25 17.59 10.63
CA PHE A 259 28.84 18.90 10.15
C PHE A 259 30.08 19.64 9.60
N ARG A 260 30.04 20.07 8.35
CA ARG A 260 30.91 21.14 7.85
C ARG A 260 30.11 22.44 7.87
N GLY A 261 30.59 23.39 8.68
CA GLY A 261 30.24 24.80 8.57
C GLY A 261 31.02 25.47 7.44
#